data_AF-A0A445AJJ5-F1
#
_entry.id   AF-A0A445AJJ5-F1
#
_cell.length_a   1.000
_cell.length_b   1.000
_cell.length_c   1.000
_cell.angle_alpha   90.00
_cell.angle_beta   90.00
_cell.angle_gamma   90.00
#
_symmetry.space_group_name_H-M   'P 1'
#
loop_
_entity.id
_entity.type
_entity.pdbx_description
1 polymer ?
#
loop_
_entity_poly.entity_id
_entity_poly.type
_entity_poly.pdbx_seq_one_letter_code
_entity_poly.pdbx_strand_id
1 'polypeptide(L)'
;MGHMTTNLVECINSVLKGARNLPIIALVKATFYRLNELFTRKRAEAEARINARHVFSELVTSKLHANQLASGNIQVNCFDRQNEVFEVREMPSGMEYAVDLRRHRCDCGEFHVC
;
A
#
# COMPACT_ATOMS: atom_id res chain seq x y z
N MET A 1 -41.40 6.04 -13.37
CA MET A 1 -39.99 6.42 -13.16
C MET A 1 -39.35 5.34 -12.29
N GLY A 2 -38.69 4.36 -12.92
CA GLY A 2 -38.05 3.26 -12.20
C GLY A 2 -36.66 3.69 -11.72
N HIS A 3 -36.49 3.86 -10.41
CA HIS A 3 -35.17 4.00 -9.82
C HIS A 3 -34.47 2.63 -9.88
N MET A 4 -33.56 2.46 -10.86
CA MET A 4 -32.63 1.34 -10.86
C MET A 4 -31.70 1.47 -9.66
N THR A 5 -32.01 0.77 -8.58
CA THR A 5 -31.05 0.45 -7.54
C THR A 5 -30.11 -0.62 -8.10
N THR A 6 -29.01 -0.22 -8.74
CA THR A 6 -27.96 -1.18 -9.11
C THR A 6 -27.45 -1.84 -7.84
N ASN A 7 -27.77 -3.12 -7.71
CA ASN A 7 -27.29 -3.99 -6.66
C ASN A 7 -25.75 -3.94 -6.66
N LEU A 8 -25.14 -3.77 -5.48
CA LEU A 8 -23.68 -3.74 -5.29
C LEU A 8 -22.99 -4.94 -5.97
N VAL A 9 -23.63 -6.11 -5.93
CA VAL A 9 -23.15 -7.35 -6.57
C VAL A 9 -23.11 -7.23 -8.09
N GLU A 10 -24.08 -6.58 -8.73
CA GLU A 10 -24.08 -6.37 -10.19
C GLU A 10 -23.01 -5.37 -10.63
N CYS A 11 -22.81 -4.32 -9.83
CA CYS A 11 -21.73 -3.35 -10.04
C CYS A 11 -20.36 -4.04 -9.95
N ILE A 12 -20.13 -4.85 -8.90
CA ILE A 12 -18.91 -5.62 -8.73
C ILE A 12 -18.71 -6.61 -9.88
N ASN A 13 -19.75 -7.36 -10.28
CA ASN A 13 -19.65 -8.31 -11.37
C ASN A 13 -19.30 -7.65 -12.71
N SER A 14 -19.83 -6.46 -12.97
CA SER A 14 -19.55 -5.71 -14.21
C SER A 14 -18.11 -5.22 -14.26
N VAL A 15 -17.60 -4.71 -13.14
CA VAL A 15 -16.18 -4.34 -13.00
C VAL A 15 -15.27 -5.55 -13.18
N LEU A 16 -15.57 -6.67 -12.54
CA LEU A 16 -14.79 -7.91 -12.64
C LEU A 16 -14.80 -8.48 -14.07
N LYS A 17 -15.93 -8.41 -14.78
CA LYS A 17 -16.01 -8.81 -16.19
C LYS A 17 -15.15 -7.94 -17.10
N GLY A 18 -15.14 -6.61 -16.89
CA GLY A 18 -14.26 -5.71 -17.63
C GLY A 18 -12.78 -5.93 -17.35
N ALA A 19 -12.44 -6.32 -16.12
CA ALA A 19 -11.08 -6.60 -15.68
C ALA A 19 -10.48 -7.90 -16.24
N ARG A 20 -11.31 -8.88 -16.64
CA ARG A 20 -10.87 -10.23 -17.08
C ARG A 20 -9.95 -10.26 -18.30
N ASN A 21 -9.99 -9.23 -19.15
CA ASN A 21 -9.18 -9.16 -20.38
C ASN A 21 -7.92 -8.30 -20.20
N LEU A 22 -7.71 -7.73 -19.01
CA LEU A 22 -6.52 -6.95 -18.74
C LEU A 22 -5.34 -7.91 -18.48
N PRO A 23 -4.16 -7.62 -19.04
CA PRO A 23 -2.95 -8.34 -18.65
C PRO A 23 -2.82 -8.32 -17.13
N ILE A 24 -2.38 -9.43 -16.52
CA ILE A 24 -2.19 -9.54 -15.06
C ILE A 24 -1.35 -8.35 -14.54
N ILE A 25 -0.35 -7.92 -15.32
CA ILE A 25 0.48 -6.75 -15.05
C ILE A 25 -0.34 -5.45 -14.91
N ALA A 26 -1.33 -5.23 -15.78
CA ALA A 26 -2.18 -4.04 -15.73
C ALA A 26 -3.09 -4.06 -14.48
N LEU A 27 -3.60 -5.22 -14.10
CA LEU A 27 -4.39 -5.40 -12.87
C LEU A 27 -3.55 -5.15 -11.62
N VAL A 28 -2.34 -5.70 -11.57
CA VAL A 28 -1.38 -5.48 -10.47
C VAL A 28 -1.03 -4.00 -10.36
N LYS A 29 -0.69 -3.32 -11.47
CA LYS A 29 -0.40 -1.88 -11.48
C LYS A 29 -1.58 -1.05 -11.01
N ALA A 30 -2.78 -1.31 -11.54
CA ALA A 30 -3.99 -0.58 -11.13
C ALA A 30 -4.28 -0.77 -9.64
N THR A 31 -4.11 -1.99 -9.13
CA THR A 31 -4.30 -2.31 -7.70
C THR A 31 -3.26 -1.61 -6.84
N PHE A 32 -1.99 -1.65 -7.24
CA PHE A 32 -0.90 -0.97 -6.56
C PHE A 32 -1.15 0.53 -6.41
N TYR A 33 -1.47 1.23 -7.51
CA TYR A 33 -1.70 2.67 -7.45
C TYR A 33 -2.93 3.04 -6.62
N ARG A 34 -4.03 2.29 -6.75
CA ARG A 34 -5.24 2.52 -5.95
C ARG A 34 -4.99 2.30 -4.46
N LEU A 35 -4.23 1.26 -4.10
CA LEU A 35 -3.86 1.02 -2.71
C LEU A 35 -2.95 2.13 -2.19
N ASN A 36 -1.94 2.54 -2.96
CA ASN A 36 -1.01 3.60 -2.54
C ASN A 36 -1.73 4.93 -2.29
N GLU A 37 -2.67 5.30 -3.16
CA GLU A 37 -3.51 6.48 -2.98
C GLU A 37 -4.37 6.36 -1.71
N LEU A 38 -5.02 5.21 -1.51
CA LEU A 38 -5.84 4.96 -0.32
C LEU A 38 -5.02 5.05 0.97
N PHE A 39 -3.85 4.40 1.02
CA PHE A 39 -2.98 4.41 2.19
C PHE A 39 -2.45 5.81 2.49
N THR A 40 -2.05 6.57 1.47
CA THR A 40 -1.57 7.95 1.63
C THR A 40 -2.67 8.84 2.21
N ARG A 41 -3.89 8.76 1.67
CA ARG A 41 -5.04 9.51 2.19
C ARG A 41 -5.37 9.12 3.63
N LYS A 42 -5.40 7.81 3.93
CA LYS A 42 -5.73 7.31 5.28
C LYS A 42 -4.67 7.68 6.31
N ARG A 43 -3.40 7.69 5.91
CA ARG A 43 -2.30 8.22 6.73
C ARG A 43 -2.53 9.68 7.08
N ALA A 44 -2.80 10.53 6.09
CA ALA A 44 -3.05 11.97 6.34
C ALA A 44 -4.26 12.19 7.25
N GLU A 45 -5.36 11.45 7.04
CA GLU A 45 -6.54 11.49 7.94
C GLU A 45 -6.18 11.09 9.38
N ALA A 46 -5.37 10.04 9.56
CA ALA A 46 -4.94 9.59 10.88
C ALA A 46 -4.02 10.62 11.55
N GLU A 47 -3.04 11.16 10.83
CA GLU A 47 -2.14 12.22 11.32
C GLU A 47 -2.93 13.47 11.75
N ALA A 48 -3.90 13.91 10.94
CA ALA A 48 -4.76 15.04 11.28
C ALA A 48 -5.56 14.81 12.57
N ARG A 49 -6.13 13.61 12.74
CA ARG A 49 -6.90 13.26 13.95
C ARG A 49 -6.01 13.15 15.19
N ILE A 50 -4.80 12.60 15.06
CA ILE A 50 -3.82 12.52 16.14
C ILE A 50 -3.42 13.94 16.58
N ASN A 51 -3.11 14.82 15.63
CA ASN A 51 -2.76 16.22 15.90
C ASN A 51 -3.92 16.99 16.55
N ALA A 52 -5.16 16.68 16.18
CA ALA A 52 -6.37 17.21 16.80
C ALA A 52 -6.70 16.59 18.18
N ARG A 53 -5.86 15.69 18.72
CA ARG A 53 -6.05 14.97 19.98
C ARG A 53 -7.39 14.23 20.06
N HIS A 54 -7.85 13.71 18.93
CA HIS A 54 -9.09 12.95 18.86
C HIS A 54 -8.98 11.69 19.73
N VAL A 55 -10.02 11.39 20.51
CA VAL A 55 -10.03 10.20 21.37
C VAL A 55 -10.34 8.98 20.51
N PHE A 56 -9.42 8.01 20.50
CA PHE A 56 -9.63 6.69 19.91
C PHE A 56 -9.74 5.64 21.01
N SER A 57 -10.31 4.47 20.67
CA SER A 57 -10.23 3.33 21.59
C SER A 57 -8.78 2.93 21.83
N GLU A 58 -8.49 2.38 23.00
CA GLU A 58 -7.14 1.94 23.37
C GLU A 58 -6.50 1.02 22.32
N LEU A 59 -7.30 0.08 21.79
CA LEU A 59 -6.87 -0.82 20.71
C LEU A 59 -6.41 -0.07 19.45
N VAL A 60 -7.19 0.95 19.03
CA VAL A 60 -6.88 1.73 17.83
C VAL A 60 -5.66 2.61 18.07
N THR A 61 -5.58 3.26 19.23
CA THR A 61 -4.42 4.07 19.64
C THR A 61 -3.14 3.25 19.65
N SER A 62 -3.18 2.06 20.25
CA SER A 62 -2.03 1.15 20.32
C SER A 62 -1.54 0.73 18.93
N LYS A 63 -2.46 0.33 18.04
CA LYS A 63 -2.11 -0.04 16.65
C LYS A 63 -1.56 1.12 15.85
N LEU A 64 -2.13 2.32 15.98
CA LEU A 64 -1.63 3.52 15.29
C LEU A 64 -0.21 3.85 15.74
N HIS A 65 0.05 3.83 17.05
CA HIS A 65 1.37 4.10 17.60
C HIS A 65 2.41 3.04 17.17
N ALA A 66 2.06 1.75 17.23
CA ALA A 66 2.94 0.67 16.78
C ALA A 66 3.30 0.81 15.29
N ASN A 67 2.31 1.11 14.44
CA ASN A 67 2.54 1.32 13.01
C ASN A 67 3.38 2.58 12.73
N GLN A 68 3.18 3.65 13.49
CA GLN A 68 4.00 4.86 13.37
C GLN A 68 5.46 4.62 13.74
N LEU A 69 5.72 3.89 14.84
CA LEU A 69 7.07 3.50 15.24
C LEU A 69 7.71 2.61 14.17
N ALA A 70 7.01 1.57 13.73
CA ALA A 70 7.51 0.68 12.68
C ALA A 70 7.83 1.44 11.38
N SER A 71 6.94 2.34 10.95
CA SER A 71 7.15 3.15 9.76
C SER A 71 8.30 4.15 9.90
N GLY A 72 8.48 4.77 11.08
CA GLY A 72 9.57 5.72 11.33
C GLY A 72 10.95 5.06 11.36
N ASN A 73 10.98 3.76 11.64
CA ASN A 73 12.18 2.95 11.66
C ASN A 73 12.60 2.42 10.29
N ILE A 74 11.80 2.64 9.24
CA ILE A 74 12.13 2.24 7.88
C ILE A 74 12.57 3.46 7.09
N GLN A 75 13.81 3.41 6.58
CA GLN A 75 14.33 4.37 5.62
C GLN A 75 14.30 3.76 4.22
N VAL A 76 13.85 4.52 3.23
CA VAL A 76 13.87 4.12 1.83
C VAL A 76 14.72 5.11 1.04
N ASN A 77 15.83 4.64 0.50
CA ASN A 77 16.76 5.41 -0.31
C ASN A 77 16.58 5.04 -1.79
N CYS A 78 16.46 6.03 -2.67
CA CYS A 78 16.39 5.79 -4.10
C CYS A 78 17.81 5.64 -4.65
N PHE A 79 18.23 4.41 -4.94
CA PHE A 79 19.57 4.11 -5.45
C PHE A 79 19.67 4.35 -6.96
N ASP A 80 18.70 3.85 -7.72
CA ASP A 80 18.59 4.09 -9.16
C ASP A 80 17.13 4.30 -9.55
N ARG A 81 16.76 5.57 -9.76
CA ARG A 81 15.39 5.94 -10.13
C ARG A 81 14.99 5.46 -11.53
N GLN A 82 15.95 5.38 -12.47
CA GLN A 82 15.65 5.01 -13.86
C GLN A 82 15.33 3.51 -13.97
N ASN A 83 15.99 2.71 -13.15
CA ASN A 83 15.75 1.27 -13.06
C ASN A 83 14.80 0.88 -11.92
N GLU A 84 14.23 1.86 -11.22
CA GLU A 84 13.30 1.67 -10.08
C GLU A 84 13.89 0.75 -8.99
N VAL A 85 15.17 0.98 -8.68
CA VAL A 85 15.90 0.27 -7.62
C VAL A 85 15.98 1.15 -6.38
N PHE A 86 15.54 0.58 -5.26
CA PHE A 86 15.50 1.23 -3.96
C PHE A 86 16.24 0.39 -2.94
N GLU A 87 16.91 1.05 -2.01
CA GLU A 87 17.43 0.44 -0.79
C GLU A 87 16.42 0.71 0.32
N VAL A 88 16.01 -0.35 1.01
CA VAL A 88 15.14 -0.28 2.18
C VAL A 88 15.97 -0.68 3.39
N ARG A 89 16.11 0.24 4.35
CA ARG A 89 16.87 0.04 5.57
C ARG A 89 15.97 0.04 6.79
N GLU A 90 16.06 -1.01 7.59
CA GLU A 90 15.49 -1.04 8.94
C GLU A 90 16.50 -0.46 9.93
N MET A 91 16.19 0.72 10.49
CA MET A 91 17.12 1.50 11.31
C MET A 91 17.53 0.82 12.63
N PRO A 92 16.63 0.13 13.38
CA PRO A 92 17.02 -0.55 14.62
C PRO A 92 17.98 -1.72 14.41
N SER A 93 17.79 -2.51 13.35
CA SER A 93 18.60 -3.70 13.07
C SER A 93 19.81 -3.39 12.19
N GLY A 94 19.76 -2.29 11.44
CA GLY A 94 20.73 -1.96 10.41
C GLY A 94 20.62 -2.84 9.16
N MET A 95 19.60 -3.68 9.06
CA MET A 95 19.41 -4.53 7.88
C MET A 95 19.00 -3.69 6.67
N GLU A 96 19.63 -4.00 5.54
CA GLU A 96 19.46 -3.31 4.28
C GLU A 96 19.02 -4.31 3.22
N TYR A 97 18.03 -3.91 2.41
CA TYR A 97 17.45 -4.72 1.36
C TYR A 97 17.40 -3.94 0.05
N ALA A 98 17.88 -4.54 -1.04
CA ALA A 98 17.70 -4.02 -2.37
C ALA A 98 16.35 -4.50 -2.96
N VAL A 99 15.51 -3.53 -3.30
CA VAL A 99 14.21 -3.73 -3.95
C VAL A 99 14.30 -3.25 -5.39
N ASP A 100 14.22 -4.18 -6.33
CA ASP A 100 14.13 -3.92 -7.77
C ASP A 100 12.67 -4.07 -8.20
N LEU A 101 11.99 -2.92 -8.36
CA LEU A 101 10.57 -2.91 -8.73
C LEU A 101 10.34 -3.37 -10.17
N ARG A 102 11.31 -3.21 -11.08
CA ARG A 102 11.17 -3.66 -12.47
C ARG A 102 11.24 -5.17 -12.60
N ARG A 103 12.11 -5.80 -11.83
CA ARG A 103 12.32 -7.25 -11.83
C ARG A 103 11.47 -7.98 -10.79
N HIS A 104 10.62 -7.25 -10.06
CA HIS A 104 9.77 -7.77 -8.97
C HIS A 104 10.59 -8.59 -7.95
N ARG A 105 11.74 -8.07 -7.55
CA ARG A 105 12.69 -8.80 -6.70
C ARG A 105 13.05 -8.00 -5.46
N CYS A 106 13.03 -8.69 -4.33
CA CYS A 106 13.63 -8.24 -3.07
C CYS A 106 14.70 -9.27 -2.68
N ASP A 107 15.87 -8.81 -2.25
CA ASP A 107 16.91 -9.70 -1.71
C ASP A 107 16.64 -10.15 -0.26
N CYS A 108 15.56 -9.67 0.37
CA CYS A 108 15.07 -10.11 1.67
C CYS A 108 14.62 -11.58 1.73
N GLY A 109 14.52 -12.28 0.59
CA GLY A 109 14.20 -13.71 0.53
C GLY A 109 12.71 -14.07 0.74
N GLU A 110 11.86 -13.12 1.14
CA GLU A 110 10.42 -13.33 1.32
C GLU A 110 9.64 -13.34 0.00
N PHE A 111 10.09 -12.57 -0.98
CA PHE A 111 9.41 -12.41 -2.27
C PHE A 111 10.11 -13.25 -3.34
N HIS A 112 9.73 -14.52 -3.42
CA HIS A 112 10.12 -15.38 -4.54
C HIS A 112 9.24 -15.11 -5.75
N VAL A 113 9.87 -14.93 -6.91
CA VAL A 113 9.18 -14.81 -8.20
C VAL A 113 8.50 -16.16 -8.49
N CYS A 114 7.17 -16.18 -8.60
CA CYS A 114 6.42 -17.31 -9.17
C CYS A 114 6.63 -17.41 -10.68
#